data_AF-C6CJT9-F1
#
_entry.id   AF-C6CJT9-F1
#
_cell.length_a   1.000
_cell.length_b   1.000
_cell.length_c   1.000
_cell.angle_alpha   90.00
_cell.angle_beta   90.00
_cell.angle_gamma   90.00
#
_symmetry.space_group_name_H-M   'P 1'
#
loop_
_entity.id
_entity.type
_entity.pdbx_description
1 polymer ?
#
loop_
_entity_poly.entity_id
_entity_poly.type
_entity_poly.pdbx_seq_one_letter_code
_entity_poly.pdbx_strand_id
1 'polypeptide(L)'
;MKNLLTYLIILLSFQSYASINLKKTENIDFSKQLTEITKSLEINDINIEKDQTFEIEKDGLYLGTLIPAEGYYKKYNPLCFIGWSIDKKEISNIVQSIGQGDFENSTCLSLDAVGKIDVREKTYIGFVYTVGLRDRRAKNYFLLELDKDKRTIIDKSTIIDELQNNGDKKSITALRKYLENTKEKKE
;
A
#
# COMPACT_ATOMS: atom_id res chain seq x y z
N MET A 1 34.15 -30.47 -33.03
CA MET A 1 33.75 -29.88 -31.72
C MET A 1 33.56 -28.36 -31.76
N LYS A 2 33.27 -27.73 -32.92
CA LYS A 2 33.12 -26.26 -33.01
C LYS A 2 31.66 -25.79 -32.87
N ASN A 3 30.70 -26.69 -33.09
CA ASN A 3 29.27 -26.38 -33.05
C ASN A 3 28.63 -26.60 -31.68
N LEU A 4 29.36 -27.17 -30.70
CA LEU A 4 28.82 -27.40 -29.36
C LEU A 4 28.82 -26.12 -28.50
N LEU A 5 29.75 -25.21 -28.76
CA LEU A 5 29.88 -23.95 -28.03
C LEU A 5 28.71 -22.99 -28.31
N THR A 6 28.13 -23.06 -29.51
CA THR A 6 27.05 -22.17 -29.95
C THR A 6 25.71 -22.47 -29.25
N TYR A 7 25.49 -23.72 -28.81
CA TYR A 7 24.27 -24.10 -28.08
C TYR A 7 24.30 -23.69 -26.60
N LEU A 8 25.49 -23.56 -26.00
CA LEU A 8 25.61 -23.23 -24.56
C LEU A 8 25.24 -21.77 -24.26
N ILE A 9 25.36 -20.87 -25.25
CA ILE A 9 25.08 -19.43 -25.08
C ILE A 9 23.57 -19.14 -25.05
N ILE A 10 22.73 -20.01 -25.61
CA ILE A 10 21.27 -19.83 -25.68
C ILE A 10 20.56 -20.19 -24.35
N LEU A 11 21.26 -20.88 -23.43
CA LEU A 11 20.72 -21.30 -22.13
C LEU A 11 20.92 -20.27 -21.00
N LEU A 12 21.55 -19.12 -21.30
CA LEU A 12 21.55 -17.99 -20.38
C LEU A 12 20.19 -17.30 -20.47
N SER A 13 19.20 -17.92 -19.84
CA SER A 13 17.90 -17.34 -19.59
C SER A 13 18.12 -16.00 -18.88
N PHE A 14 17.86 -14.90 -19.57
CA PHE A 14 17.77 -13.58 -18.94
C PHE A 14 16.64 -13.66 -17.92
N GLN A 15 16.99 -13.90 -16.64
CA GLN A 15 16.05 -13.72 -15.54
C GLN A 15 15.79 -12.23 -15.43
N SER A 16 14.80 -11.75 -16.17
CA SER A 16 14.28 -10.40 -16.04
C SER A 16 13.52 -10.32 -14.72
N TYR A 17 14.15 -9.76 -13.70
CA TYR A 17 13.47 -9.41 -12.47
C TYR A 17 12.67 -8.14 -12.74
N ALA A 18 11.37 -8.29 -12.91
CA ALA A 18 10.48 -7.15 -13.06
C ALA A 18 10.53 -6.28 -11.79
N SER A 19 11.09 -5.08 -11.90
CA SER A 19 11.29 -4.20 -10.75
C SER A 19 10.06 -3.31 -10.57
N ILE A 20 9.40 -3.43 -9.41
CA ILE A 20 8.36 -2.48 -8.99
C ILE A 20 9.03 -1.30 -8.30
N ASN A 21 8.69 -0.07 -8.68
CA ASN A 21 9.23 1.14 -8.07
C ASN A 21 8.09 2.02 -7.53
N LEU A 22 8.35 2.65 -6.38
CA LEU A 22 7.53 3.74 -5.86
C LEU A 22 8.22 5.05 -6.21
N LYS A 23 7.59 5.82 -7.08
CA LYS A 23 8.07 7.13 -7.51
C LYS A 23 7.18 8.20 -6.91
N LYS A 24 7.76 9.20 -6.25
CA LYS A 24 6.98 10.34 -5.77
C LYS A 24 6.28 10.98 -6.97
N THR A 25 5.00 11.30 -6.82
CA THR A 25 4.27 12.02 -7.86
C THR A 25 4.71 13.49 -7.88
N GLU A 26 4.91 14.04 -9.07
CA GLU A 26 5.10 15.47 -9.25
C GLU A 26 3.76 16.11 -9.62
N ASN A 27 3.21 16.91 -8.71
CA ASN A 27 2.09 17.85 -8.98
C ASN A 27 0.80 17.26 -9.58
N ILE A 28 0.36 16.07 -9.13
CA ILE A 28 -1.01 15.61 -9.44
C ILE A 28 -1.95 15.97 -8.29
N ASP A 29 -2.97 16.80 -8.58
CA ASP A 29 -3.99 17.18 -7.62
C ASP A 29 -5.25 16.32 -7.79
N PHE A 30 -5.39 15.30 -6.94
CA PHE A 30 -6.57 14.44 -6.89
C PHE A 30 -7.69 14.99 -5.97
N SER A 31 -7.51 16.15 -5.33
CA SER A 31 -8.40 16.62 -4.24
C SER A 31 -9.87 16.70 -4.65
N LYS A 32 -10.15 17.21 -5.85
CA LYS A 32 -11.52 17.34 -6.37
C LYS A 32 -12.18 15.97 -6.54
N GLN A 33 -11.49 15.04 -7.17
CA GLN A 33 -12.05 13.72 -7.46
C GLN A 33 -12.18 12.86 -6.21
N LEU A 34 -11.18 12.94 -5.33
CA LEU A 34 -11.23 12.24 -4.06
C LEU A 34 -12.48 12.70 -3.29
N THR A 35 -12.70 14.02 -3.20
CA THR A 35 -13.91 14.61 -2.58
C THR A 35 -15.21 14.16 -3.24
N GLU A 36 -15.24 13.98 -4.56
CA GLU A 36 -16.46 13.58 -5.28
C GLU A 36 -16.82 12.12 -5.01
N ILE A 37 -15.86 11.21 -5.12
CA ILE A 37 -16.08 9.77 -4.93
C ILE A 37 -16.42 9.47 -3.47
N THR A 38 -15.73 10.12 -2.53
CA THR A 38 -15.92 9.86 -1.11
C THR A 38 -17.22 10.41 -0.53
N LYS A 39 -17.91 11.34 -1.22
CA LYS A 39 -19.26 11.77 -0.82
C LYS A 39 -20.22 10.60 -0.73
N SER A 40 -20.13 9.66 -1.67
CA SER A 40 -20.95 8.44 -1.65
C SER A 40 -20.63 7.51 -0.47
N LEU A 41 -19.46 7.68 0.13
CA LEU A 41 -18.96 6.94 1.29
C LEU A 41 -19.15 7.71 2.61
N GLU A 42 -19.83 8.87 2.57
CA GLU A 42 -20.03 9.77 3.72
C GLU A 42 -18.72 10.24 4.39
N ILE A 43 -17.61 10.31 3.64
CA ILE A 43 -16.33 10.82 4.14
C ILE A 43 -16.15 12.28 3.72
N ASN A 44 -15.89 13.13 4.70
CA ASN A 44 -15.81 14.58 4.57
C ASN A 44 -14.43 15.10 5.01
N ASP A 45 -14.18 16.39 4.79
CA ASP A 45 -12.99 17.11 5.25
C ASP A 45 -11.68 16.38 4.91
N ILE A 46 -11.53 16.09 3.61
CA ILE A 46 -10.46 15.24 3.11
C ILE A 46 -9.16 16.00 2.99
N ASN A 47 -8.10 15.38 3.49
CA ASN A 47 -6.74 15.85 3.36
C ASN A 47 -5.87 14.75 2.74
N ILE A 48 -5.17 15.08 1.64
CA ILE A 48 -4.28 14.14 0.94
C ILE A 48 -2.88 14.21 1.55
N GLU A 49 -2.31 13.06 1.86
CA GLU A 49 -0.93 12.91 2.32
C GLU A 49 0.05 13.04 1.14
N LYS A 50 0.25 14.27 0.66
CA LYS A 50 1.01 14.56 -0.57
C LYS A 50 2.43 13.98 -0.54
N ASP A 51 3.10 14.03 0.61
CA ASP A 51 4.45 13.50 0.77
C ASP A 51 4.54 11.97 0.73
N GLN A 52 3.40 11.30 0.88
CA GLN A 52 3.24 9.84 0.86
C GLN A 52 2.39 9.38 -0.34
N THR A 53 2.20 10.22 -1.35
CA THR A 53 1.56 9.84 -2.61
C THR A 53 2.60 9.32 -3.60
N PHE A 54 2.38 8.12 -4.16
CA PHE A 54 3.35 7.44 -5.02
C PHE A 54 2.73 6.90 -6.30
N GLU A 55 3.38 7.15 -7.43
CA GLU A 55 3.20 6.37 -8.64
C GLU A 55 3.91 5.02 -8.49
N ILE A 56 3.22 3.96 -8.89
CA ILE A 56 3.77 2.61 -8.96
C ILE A 56 4.08 2.30 -10.42
N GLU A 57 5.32 1.93 -10.69
CA GLU A 57 5.78 1.52 -12.02
C GLU A 57 6.36 0.10 -11.97
N LYS A 58 6.12 -0.70 -13.01
CA LYS A 58 6.76 -2.00 -13.26
C LYS A 58 7.59 -1.88 -14.53
N ASP A 59 8.91 -1.99 -14.41
CA ASP A 59 9.82 -1.90 -15.56
C ASP A 59 9.62 -0.60 -16.38
N GLY A 60 9.34 0.50 -15.67
CA GLY A 60 9.02 1.82 -16.25
C GLY A 60 7.59 1.97 -16.79
N LEU A 61 6.79 0.90 -16.80
CA LEU A 61 5.38 0.96 -17.16
C LEU A 61 4.54 1.34 -15.94
N TYR A 62 3.76 2.41 -16.06
CA TYR A 62 2.84 2.86 -15.02
C TYR A 62 1.76 1.80 -14.71
N LEU A 63 1.68 1.40 -13.44
CA LEU A 63 0.64 0.50 -12.94
C LEU A 63 -0.52 1.27 -12.33
N GLY A 64 -0.23 2.25 -11.47
CA GLY A 64 -1.23 3.08 -10.82
C GLY A 64 -0.63 4.07 -9.83
N THR A 65 -1.46 4.91 -9.21
CA THR A 65 -1.05 5.90 -8.20
C THR A 65 -1.75 5.61 -6.89
N LEU A 66 -0.97 5.45 -5.83
CA LEU A 66 -1.43 5.37 -4.44
C LEU A 66 -1.55 6.76 -3.86
N ILE A 67 -2.73 7.08 -3.34
CA ILE A 67 -3.07 8.42 -2.85
C ILE A 67 -3.62 8.27 -1.43
N PRO A 68 -2.75 8.16 -0.41
CA PRO A 68 -3.21 8.08 0.96
C PRO A 68 -3.85 9.41 1.38
N ALA A 69 -4.92 9.31 2.13
CA ALA A 69 -5.68 10.47 2.60
C ALA A 69 -6.34 10.18 3.95
N GLU A 70 -6.64 11.24 4.67
CA GLU A 70 -7.43 11.24 5.89
C GLU A 70 -8.73 12.02 5.68
N GLY A 71 -9.70 11.77 6.56
CA GLY A 71 -10.96 12.49 6.56
C GLY A 71 -11.88 12.03 7.69
N TYR A 72 -13.14 12.43 7.63
CA TYR A 72 -14.12 12.17 8.67
C TYR A 72 -15.34 11.44 8.12
N TYR A 73 -15.55 10.20 8.57
CA TYR A 73 -16.78 9.45 8.30
C TYR A 73 -17.93 10.04 9.10
N LYS A 74 -19.05 10.28 8.43
CA LYS A 74 -20.27 10.89 9.00
C LYS A 74 -20.01 12.22 9.72
N LYS A 75 -18.93 12.93 9.37
CA LYS A 75 -18.48 14.23 9.92
C LYS A 75 -17.78 14.20 11.29
N TYR A 76 -17.68 13.07 11.97
CA TYR A 76 -17.13 13.03 13.33
C TYR A 76 -16.15 11.89 13.61
N ASN A 77 -16.10 10.85 12.78
CA ASN A 77 -15.20 9.71 13.00
C ASN A 77 -13.94 9.86 12.11
N PRO A 78 -12.76 10.19 12.68
CA PRO A 78 -11.53 10.32 11.91
C PRO A 78 -11.09 8.95 11.35
N LEU A 79 -10.75 8.92 10.08
CA LEU A 79 -10.29 7.71 9.39
C LEU A 79 -9.20 8.03 8.37
N CYS A 80 -8.46 7.00 7.99
CA CYS A 80 -7.55 7.03 6.85
C CYS A 80 -8.00 6.05 5.77
N PHE A 81 -7.76 6.42 4.52
CA PHE A 81 -8.09 5.63 3.36
C PHE A 81 -7.06 5.85 2.25
N ILE A 82 -7.08 4.98 1.26
CA ILE A 82 -6.17 5.03 0.11
C ILE A 82 -7.00 5.14 -1.15
N GLY A 83 -6.82 6.24 -1.88
CA GLY A 83 -7.25 6.35 -3.27
C GLY A 83 -6.31 5.60 -4.21
N TRP A 84 -6.89 4.95 -5.22
CA TRP A 84 -6.15 4.26 -6.28
C TRP A 84 -6.56 4.76 -7.65
N SER A 85 -5.59 5.28 -8.41
CA SER A 85 -5.78 5.68 -9.80
C SER A 85 -5.03 4.74 -10.75
N ILE A 86 -5.66 4.29 -11.82
CA ILE A 86 -5.02 3.46 -12.86
C ILE A 86 -4.63 4.26 -14.11
N ASP A 87 -4.85 5.57 -14.14
CA ASP A 87 -4.64 6.38 -15.34
C ASP A 87 -4.02 7.76 -15.06
N LYS A 88 -3.67 8.04 -13.79
CA LYS A 88 -3.17 9.32 -13.29
C LYS A 88 -4.20 10.45 -13.37
N LYS A 89 -5.45 10.12 -13.73
CA LYS A 89 -6.50 11.09 -13.98
C LYS A 89 -7.64 10.87 -13.04
N GLU A 90 -8.16 9.66 -12.92
CA GLU A 90 -9.35 9.31 -12.16
C GLU A 90 -9.03 8.34 -11.01
N ILE A 91 -9.73 8.50 -9.89
CA ILE A 91 -9.69 7.53 -8.80
C ILE A 91 -10.63 6.37 -9.15
N SER A 92 -10.03 5.22 -9.41
CA SER A 92 -10.74 3.98 -9.77
C SER A 92 -11.29 3.22 -8.56
N ASN A 93 -10.69 3.40 -7.38
CA ASN A 93 -11.11 2.72 -6.16
C ASN A 93 -10.69 3.48 -4.91
N ILE A 94 -11.43 3.28 -3.82
CA ILE A 94 -11.09 3.71 -2.46
C ILE A 94 -10.95 2.47 -1.59
N VAL A 95 -9.81 2.31 -0.93
CA VAL A 95 -9.62 1.29 0.10
C VAL A 95 -9.63 1.95 1.47
N GLN A 96 -10.62 1.62 2.29
CA GLN A 96 -10.68 2.07 3.68
C GLN A 96 -9.59 1.37 4.49
N SER A 97 -8.89 2.12 5.35
CA SER A 97 -7.84 1.56 6.21
C SER A 97 -8.17 1.76 7.69
N ILE A 98 -7.50 2.66 8.39
CA ILE A 98 -7.74 2.91 9.82
C ILE A 98 -9.06 3.66 10.05
N GLY A 99 -9.83 3.27 11.06
CA GLY A 99 -11.08 3.94 11.46
C GLY A 99 -12.34 3.38 10.80
N GLN A 100 -12.22 2.32 10.01
CA GLN A 100 -13.31 1.57 9.37
C GLN A 100 -12.94 0.09 9.25
N GLY A 101 -13.91 -0.78 8.97
CA GLY A 101 -13.69 -2.21 8.75
C GLY A 101 -12.99 -2.88 9.93
N ASP A 102 -11.97 -3.69 9.65
CA ASP A 102 -11.18 -4.40 10.67
C ASP A 102 -10.43 -3.46 11.65
N PHE A 103 -10.35 -2.16 11.31
CA PHE A 103 -9.70 -1.13 12.12
C PHE A 103 -10.67 -0.10 12.70
N GLU A 104 -11.97 -0.41 12.79
CA GLU A 104 -13.00 0.53 13.31
C GLU A 104 -12.72 1.03 14.74
N ASN A 105 -12.03 0.23 15.55
CA ASN A 105 -11.70 0.56 16.94
C ASN A 105 -10.43 1.43 17.08
N SER A 106 -9.81 1.81 15.95
CA SER A 106 -8.60 2.64 15.89
C SER A 106 -8.90 3.96 15.19
N THR A 107 -8.71 5.08 15.88
CA THR A 107 -8.80 6.41 15.26
C THR A 107 -7.55 6.70 14.46
N CYS A 108 -7.66 7.12 13.20
CA CYS A 108 -6.48 7.54 12.45
C CYS A 108 -5.95 8.87 13.00
N LEU A 109 -4.64 8.93 13.32
CA LEU A 109 -4.01 10.16 13.80
C LEU A 109 -2.95 10.69 12.83
N SER A 110 -2.22 9.81 12.13
CA SER A 110 -1.27 10.19 11.07
C SER A 110 -0.75 8.97 10.33
N LEU A 111 -0.36 9.16 9.07
CA LEU A 111 0.43 8.23 8.28
C LEU A 111 1.93 8.50 8.47
N ASP A 112 2.64 7.59 9.13
CA ASP A 112 4.06 7.78 9.43
C ASP A 112 4.97 7.36 8.27
N ALA A 113 4.59 6.30 7.55
CA ALA A 113 5.41 5.74 6.48
C ALA A 113 4.60 4.87 5.51
N VAL A 114 4.97 4.93 4.24
CA VAL A 114 4.57 3.99 3.20
C VAL A 114 5.81 3.34 2.60
N GLY A 115 5.74 2.05 2.28
CA GLY A 115 6.87 1.40 1.64
C GLY A 115 6.51 0.13 0.89
N LYS A 116 7.25 -0.09 -0.20
CA LYS A 116 7.20 -1.32 -0.98
C LYS A 116 7.91 -2.47 -0.25
N ILE A 117 7.27 -3.62 -0.27
CA ILE A 117 7.77 -4.87 0.31
C ILE A 117 7.58 -5.98 -0.72
N ASP A 118 8.66 -6.40 -1.36
CA ASP A 118 8.65 -7.58 -2.24
C ASP A 118 8.99 -8.82 -1.42
N VAL A 119 8.12 -9.83 -1.47
CA VAL A 119 8.32 -11.12 -0.80
C VAL A 119 7.97 -12.22 -1.79
N ARG A 120 9.01 -12.92 -2.28
CA ARG A 120 8.92 -13.91 -3.36
C ARG A 120 8.33 -13.26 -4.62
N GLU A 121 7.28 -13.83 -5.21
CA GLU A 121 6.63 -13.33 -6.42
C GLU A 121 5.60 -12.22 -6.17
N LYS A 122 5.29 -11.95 -4.88
CA LYS A 122 4.27 -10.98 -4.47
C LYS A 122 4.90 -9.65 -4.10
N THR A 123 4.22 -8.58 -4.49
CA THR A 123 4.58 -7.22 -4.11
C THR A 123 3.49 -6.67 -3.20
N TYR A 124 3.91 -6.23 -2.02
CA TYR A 124 3.05 -5.57 -1.04
C TYR A 124 3.43 -4.11 -0.89
N ILE A 125 2.46 -3.30 -0.46
CA ILE A 125 2.66 -1.94 -0.01
C ILE A 125 2.22 -1.88 1.46
N GLY A 126 3.19 -1.67 2.32
CA GLY A 126 2.97 -1.50 3.76
C GLY A 126 2.78 -0.04 4.12
N PHE A 127 1.89 0.20 5.06
CA PHE A 127 1.63 1.50 5.66
C PHE A 127 1.84 1.39 7.17
N VAL A 128 2.42 2.41 7.78
CA VAL A 128 2.58 2.54 9.23
C VAL A 128 1.79 3.76 9.67
N TYR A 129 0.79 3.55 10.51
CA TYR A 129 -0.05 4.60 11.05
C TYR A 129 0.21 4.82 12.53
N THR A 130 0.17 6.07 12.98
CA THR A 130 -0.16 6.38 14.37
C THR A 130 -1.66 6.33 14.53
N VAL A 131 -2.12 5.59 15.53
CA VAL A 131 -3.56 5.47 15.82
C VAL A 131 -3.87 5.83 17.26
N GLY A 132 -5.08 6.35 17.46
CA GLY A 132 -5.68 6.55 18.77
C GLY A 132 -6.48 5.33 19.17
N LEU A 133 -6.19 4.80 20.35
CA LEU A 133 -7.03 3.82 21.05
C LEU A 133 -7.71 4.51 22.23
N ARG A 134 -8.62 3.81 22.91
CA ARG A 134 -9.42 4.37 24.01
C ARG A 134 -8.58 5.04 25.12
N ASP A 135 -7.41 4.49 25.43
CA ASP A 135 -6.59 4.87 26.58
C ASP A 135 -5.16 5.33 26.20
N ARG A 136 -4.75 5.14 24.95
CA ARG A 136 -3.36 5.37 24.51
C ARG A 136 -3.25 5.61 23.01
N ARG A 137 -2.06 6.01 22.58
CA ARG A 137 -1.65 5.92 21.17
C ARG A 137 -0.95 4.60 20.92
N ALA A 138 -1.12 4.06 19.71
CA ALA A 138 -0.40 2.90 19.23
C ALA A 138 0.10 3.15 17.81
N LYS A 139 0.88 2.18 17.29
CA LYS A 139 1.19 2.11 15.87
C LYS A 139 0.44 0.93 15.29
N ASN A 140 -0.17 1.10 14.12
CA ASN A 140 -0.79 0.01 13.36
C ASN A 140 -0.16 -0.10 11.98
N TYR A 141 -0.18 -1.30 11.43
CA TYR A 141 0.17 -1.54 10.05
C TYR A 141 -1.09 -1.69 9.20
N PHE A 142 -1.05 -1.24 7.97
CA PHE A 142 -2.00 -1.62 6.93
C PHE A 142 -1.23 -2.21 5.75
N LEU A 143 -1.80 -3.20 5.07
CA LEU A 143 -1.09 -3.95 4.03
C LEU A 143 -1.95 -4.12 2.78
N LEU A 144 -1.44 -3.62 1.66
CA LEU A 144 -2.01 -3.88 0.34
C LEU A 144 -1.14 -4.89 -0.40
N GLU A 145 -1.75 -5.83 -1.12
CA GLU A 145 -1.12 -6.62 -2.17
C GLU A 145 -1.40 -5.98 -3.53
N LEU A 146 -0.37 -5.82 -4.36
CA LEU A 146 -0.47 -5.31 -5.71
C LEU A 146 -0.65 -6.48 -6.70
N ASP A 147 -1.83 -6.57 -7.32
CA ASP A 147 -2.05 -7.44 -8.48
C ASP A 147 -1.53 -6.71 -9.72
N LYS A 148 -0.32 -7.07 -10.13
CA LYS A 148 0.43 -6.43 -11.23
C LYS A 148 -0.27 -6.62 -12.57
N ASP A 149 -0.96 -7.74 -12.76
CA ASP A 149 -1.56 -8.11 -14.04
C ASP A 149 -2.91 -7.41 -14.22
N LYS A 150 -3.69 -7.30 -13.14
CA LYS A 150 -4.98 -6.59 -13.15
C LYS A 150 -4.85 -5.11 -12.85
N ARG A 151 -3.67 -4.66 -12.40
CA ARG A 151 -3.40 -3.27 -11.96
C ARG A 151 -4.33 -2.84 -10.83
N THR A 152 -4.58 -3.76 -9.89
CA THR A 152 -5.44 -3.53 -8.74
C THR A 152 -4.67 -3.66 -7.43
N ILE A 153 -5.21 -3.04 -6.38
CA ILE A 153 -4.74 -3.20 -5.01
C ILE A 153 -5.78 -3.96 -4.19
N ILE A 154 -5.31 -4.82 -3.28
CA ILE A 154 -6.16 -5.71 -2.48
C ILE A 154 -5.72 -5.61 -1.02
N ASP A 155 -6.66 -5.38 -0.10
CA ASP A 155 -6.38 -5.41 1.34
C ASP A 155 -5.97 -6.83 1.78
N LYS A 156 -4.82 -6.90 2.45
CA LYS A 156 -4.23 -8.10 3.04
C LYS A 156 -3.81 -7.88 4.50
N SER A 157 -4.42 -6.91 5.17
CA SER A 157 -4.11 -6.56 6.56
C SER A 157 -4.37 -7.72 7.53
N THR A 158 -5.30 -8.63 7.20
CA THR A 158 -5.55 -9.86 7.97
C THR A 158 -4.33 -10.77 8.15
N ILE A 159 -3.33 -10.69 7.28
CA ILE A 159 -2.08 -11.45 7.40
C ILE A 159 -1.22 -10.96 8.58
N ILE A 160 -1.44 -9.72 8.99
CA ILE A 160 -0.63 -8.99 9.97
C ILE A 160 -1.45 -8.52 11.18
N ASP A 161 -2.63 -9.11 11.41
CA ASP A 161 -3.52 -8.76 12.52
C ASP A 161 -2.86 -8.93 13.89
N GLU A 162 -2.03 -9.96 14.05
CA GLU A 162 -1.29 -10.21 15.30
C GLU A 162 -0.28 -9.10 15.65
N LEU A 163 0.05 -8.26 14.67
CA LEU A 163 0.94 -7.12 14.87
C LEU A 163 0.19 -5.87 15.31
N GLN A 164 -1.14 -5.82 15.32
CA GLN A 164 -1.86 -4.57 15.56
C GLN A 164 -1.91 -4.18 17.04
N ASN A 165 -2.08 -2.89 17.32
CA ASN A 165 -2.38 -2.32 18.64
C ASN A 165 -1.34 -2.62 19.75
N ASN A 166 -0.14 -3.04 19.37
CA ASN A 166 0.97 -3.27 20.27
C ASN A 166 1.87 -2.04 20.41
N GLY A 167 2.63 -1.98 21.51
CA GLY A 167 3.52 -0.85 21.82
C GLY A 167 4.85 -0.89 21.08
N ASP A 168 5.07 -1.87 20.21
CA ASP A 168 6.35 -2.08 19.55
C ASP A 168 6.63 -0.98 18.54
N LYS A 169 7.92 -0.65 18.40
CA LYS A 169 8.37 0.26 17.34
C LYS A 169 8.09 -0.38 15.98
N LYS A 170 7.14 0.19 15.24
CA LYS A 170 6.78 -0.25 13.89
C LYS A 170 7.59 0.43 12.81
N SER A 171 7.91 -0.31 11.76
CA SER A 171 8.60 0.19 10.56
C SER A 171 8.36 -0.74 9.37
N ILE A 172 8.47 -0.21 8.16
CA ILE A 172 8.40 -1.02 6.92
C ILE A 172 9.44 -2.15 6.92
N THR A 173 10.62 -1.91 7.48
CA THR A 173 11.69 -2.93 7.57
C THR A 173 11.30 -4.08 8.49
N ALA A 174 10.69 -3.79 9.65
CA ALA A 174 10.21 -4.83 10.55
C ALA A 174 9.05 -5.63 9.93
N LEU A 175 8.13 -4.94 9.23
CA LEU A 175 7.04 -5.57 8.51
C LEU A 175 7.55 -6.51 7.39
N ARG A 176 8.57 -6.11 6.64
CA ARG A 176 9.23 -6.97 5.64
C ARG A 176 9.75 -8.27 6.26
N LYS A 177 10.53 -8.17 7.35
CA LYS A 177 11.08 -9.34 8.05
C LYS A 177 9.98 -10.28 8.55
N TYR A 178 8.89 -9.72 9.07
CA TYR A 178 7.73 -10.52 9.48
C TYR A 178 7.13 -11.30 8.30
N LEU A 179 6.86 -10.63 7.18
CA LEU A 179 6.25 -11.26 6.00
C LEU A 179 7.15 -12.33 5.35
N GLU A 180 8.47 -12.16 5.42
CA GLU A 180 9.45 -13.17 5.02
C GLU A 180 9.34 -14.43 5.92
N ASN A 181 9.38 -14.25 7.24
CA ASN A 181 9.39 -15.35 8.22
C ASN A 181 8.05 -16.09 8.35
N THR A 182 6.90 -15.39 8.27
CA THR A 182 5.58 -16.01 8.45
C THR A 182 5.24 -16.98 7.33
N LYS A 183 5.87 -16.85 6.15
CA LYS A 183 5.69 -17.80 5.05
C LYS A 183 6.64 -19.00 5.12
N GLU A 184 7.82 -18.87 5.74
CA GLU A 184 8.69 -20.02 6.03
C GLU A 184 8.03 -21.02 6.99
N LYS A 185 7.10 -20.58 7.84
CA LYS A 185 6.32 -21.46 8.74
C LYS A 185 5.15 -22.18 8.06
N LYS A 186 4.79 -21.81 6.82
CA LYS A 186 3.67 -22.40 6.07
C LYS A 186 4.12 -23.35 4.95
N GLU A 187 5.42 -23.55 4.79
CA GLU A 187 6.06 -24.59 3.97
C GLU A 187 6.62 -25.69 4.86
#